data_AF-A0A2C0ZA11-F1
#
_entry.id   AF-A0A2C0ZA11-F1
#
_cell.length_a   1.000
_cell.length_b   1.000
_cell.length_c   1.000
_cell.angle_alpha   90.00
_cell.angle_beta   90.00
_cell.angle_gamma   90.00
#
_symmetry.space_group_name_H-M   'P 1'
#
loop_
_entity.id
_entity.type
_entity.pdbx_description
1 polymer ?
#
loop_
_entity_poly.entity_id
_entity_poly.type
_entity_poly.pdbx_seq_one_letter_code
_entity_poly.pdbx_strand_id
1 'polypeptide(L)'
;MKKRLIISILIILVIVLVYFKYPRNLAEDLQLKNEIESVIHNQKNTELDFAKITNFKWDKMIIVTPYLNFKDQLRENNINGNVKLNSSIEWNDSIYLVVFTKNNKIVSYVNYERKNGDFSFNRPLNLGISQKNAKFKIDRENEVIRLVLK
;
A
#
# COMPACT_ATOMS: atom_id res chain seq x y z
N MET A 1 16.99 -24.02 -41.33
CA MET A 1 15.97 -23.02 -40.94
C MET A 1 15.37 -23.30 -39.56
N LYS A 2 14.84 -24.50 -39.28
CA LYS A 2 14.25 -24.86 -37.96
C LYS A 2 15.17 -24.63 -36.74
N LYS A 3 16.47 -24.98 -36.83
CA LYS A 3 17.44 -24.76 -35.73
C LYS A 3 17.66 -23.27 -35.40
N ARG A 4 17.70 -22.40 -36.42
CA ARG A 4 17.82 -20.94 -36.23
C ARG A 4 16.55 -20.36 -35.59
N LEU A 5 15.37 -20.84 -35.99
CA LEU A 5 14.09 -20.46 -35.40
C LEU A 5 13.99 -20.87 -33.91
N ILE A 6 14.42 -22.08 -33.57
CA ILE A 6 14.44 -22.57 -32.17
C ILE A 6 15.37 -21.69 -31.32
N ILE A 7 16.56 -21.37 -31.82
CA ILE A 7 17.52 -20.50 -31.12
C ILE A 7 16.92 -19.11 -30.90
N SER A 8 16.27 -18.52 -31.92
CA SER A 8 15.61 -17.21 -31.78
C SER A 8 14.49 -17.23 -30.74
N ILE A 9 13.65 -18.28 -30.70
CA ILE A 9 12.61 -18.44 -29.67
C ILE A 9 13.22 -18.55 -28.27
N LEU A 10 14.31 -19.30 -28.13
CA LEU A 10 15.00 -19.46 -26.85
C LEU A 10 15.57 -18.11 -26.35
N ILE A 11 16.16 -17.31 -27.24
CA ILE A 11 16.68 -15.98 -26.92
C ILE A 11 15.54 -15.04 -26.49
N ILE A 12 14.42 -15.02 -27.22
CA ILE A 12 13.25 -14.22 -26.85
C ILE A 12 12.71 -14.64 -25.47
N LEU A 13 12.65 -15.95 -25.20
CA LEU A 13 12.20 -16.47 -23.90
C LEU A 13 13.12 -15.98 -22.76
N VAL A 14 14.44 -16.02 -22.95
CA VAL A 14 15.41 -15.52 -21.96
C VAL A 14 15.22 -14.01 -21.72
N ILE A 15 15.04 -13.21 -22.77
CA ILE A 15 14.82 -11.77 -22.65
C ILE A 15 13.53 -11.48 -21.86
N VAL A 16 12.45 -12.21 -22.16
CA VAL A 16 11.17 -12.10 -21.45
C VAL A 16 11.35 -12.44 -19.96
N LEU A 17 12.02 -13.55 -19.64
CA LEU A 17 12.27 -13.97 -18.26
C LEU A 17 13.11 -12.95 -17.48
N VAL A 18 14.12 -12.35 -18.12
CA VAL A 18 14.94 -11.29 -17.52
C VAL A 18 14.11 -10.04 -17.26
N TYR A 19 13.27 -9.62 -18.22
CA TYR A 19 12.40 -8.46 -18.08
C TYR A 19 11.43 -8.61 -16.90
N PHE A 20 10.80 -9.79 -16.74
CA PHE A 20 9.88 -10.06 -15.63
C PHE A 20 10.57 -10.07 -14.25
N LYS A 21 11.89 -10.21 -14.16
CA LYS A 21 12.64 -10.15 -12.89
C LYS A 21 12.96 -8.74 -12.41
N TYR A 22 12.93 -7.73 -13.28
CA TYR A 22 13.23 -6.37 -12.83
C TYR A 22 12.05 -5.79 -12.04
N PRO A 23 12.29 -5.30 -10.82
CA PRO A 23 11.23 -4.70 -10.03
C PRO A 23 10.76 -3.42 -10.72
N ARG A 24 9.45 -3.27 -10.85
CA ARG A 24 8.87 -2.05 -11.38
C ARG A 24 8.87 -0.97 -10.31
N ASN A 25 9.24 0.25 -10.68
CA ASN A 25 9.01 1.41 -9.81
C ASN A 25 7.51 1.73 -9.85
N LEU A 26 6.86 1.75 -8.70
CA LEU A 26 5.50 2.24 -8.56
C LEU A 26 5.59 3.66 -8.03
N ALA A 27 4.89 4.59 -8.69
CA ALA A 27 4.75 5.96 -8.21
C ALA A 27 3.74 6.01 -7.06
N GLU A 28 3.97 6.92 -6.11
CA GLU A 28 3.02 7.18 -5.03
C GLU A 28 1.69 7.73 -5.57
N ASP A 29 0.59 7.31 -4.98
CA ASP A 29 -0.75 7.79 -5.32
C ASP A 29 -1.07 9.10 -4.60
N LEU A 30 -0.54 10.20 -5.15
CA LEU A 30 -0.72 11.54 -4.58
C LEU A 30 -2.19 11.99 -4.58
N GLN A 31 -3.00 11.49 -5.53
CA GLN A 31 -4.43 11.79 -5.55
C GLN A 31 -5.12 11.17 -4.33
N LEU A 32 -4.87 9.88 -4.07
CA LEU A 32 -5.40 9.21 -2.90
C LEU A 32 -4.88 9.83 -1.60
N LYS A 33 -3.60 10.22 -1.54
CA LYS A 33 -3.03 10.91 -0.38
C LYS A 33 -3.84 12.18 -0.04
N ASN A 34 -4.07 13.04 -1.02
CA ASN A 34 -4.84 14.27 -0.83
C ASN A 34 -6.30 14.00 -0.47
N GLU A 35 -6.91 12.96 -1.05
CA GLU A 35 -8.29 12.57 -0.73
C GLU A 35 -8.42 12.10 0.73
N ILE A 36 -7.47 11.31 1.22
CA ILE A 36 -7.42 10.90 2.63
C ILE A 36 -7.35 12.13 3.53
N GLU A 37 -6.45 13.07 3.25
CA GLU A 37 -6.29 14.30 4.03
C GLU A 37 -7.58 15.14 4.02
N SER A 38 -8.19 15.32 2.85
CA SER A 38 -9.47 16.03 2.69
C SER A 38 -10.58 15.41 3.54
N VAL A 39 -10.71 14.07 3.51
CA VAL A 39 -11.74 13.37 4.29
C VAL A 39 -11.50 13.53 5.79
N ILE A 40 -10.25 13.44 6.25
CA ILE A 40 -9.92 13.54 7.67
C ILE A 40 -10.14 14.97 8.21
N HIS A 41 -9.72 15.98 7.46
CA HIS A 41 -9.79 17.39 7.89
C HIS A 41 -11.19 18.01 7.76
N ASN A 42 -12.09 17.39 6.99
CA ASN A 42 -13.49 17.78 6.97
C ASN A 42 -14.20 17.36 8.26
N GLN A 43 -14.54 18.35 9.10
CA GLN A 43 -15.18 18.16 10.41
C GLN A 43 -16.53 17.44 10.37
N LYS A 44 -17.22 17.42 9.23
CA LYS A 44 -18.49 16.70 9.08
C LYS A 44 -18.29 15.19 8.92
N ASN A 45 -17.10 14.75 8.52
CA ASN A 45 -16.80 13.34 8.34
C ASN A 45 -16.45 12.69 9.67
N THR A 46 -17.12 11.58 9.99
CA THR A 46 -16.84 10.76 11.19
C THR A 46 -16.17 9.45 10.85
N GLU A 47 -15.96 9.17 9.56
CA GLU A 47 -15.44 7.91 9.05
C GLU A 47 -14.55 8.14 7.82
N LEU A 48 -13.45 7.39 7.77
CA LEU A 48 -12.62 7.21 6.58
C LEU A 48 -12.87 5.79 6.05
N ASP A 49 -13.56 5.69 4.92
CA ASP A 49 -13.84 4.41 4.25
C ASP A 49 -12.99 4.32 2.99
N PHE A 50 -11.92 3.51 3.05
CA PHE A 50 -10.98 3.39 1.94
C PHE A 50 -11.64 2.85 0.67
N ALA A 51 -12.71 2.04 0.79
CA ALA A 51 -13.42 1.54 -0.38
C ALA A 51 -14.18 2.64 -1.14
N LYS A 52 -14.54 3.74 -0.47
CA LYS A 52 -15.25 4.88 -1.08
C LYS A 52 -14.32 5.89 -1.74
N ILE A 53 -13.09 6.02 -1.27
CA ILE A 53 -12.13 7.05 -1.74
C ILE A 53 -11.13 6.53 -2.77
N THR A 54 -10.99 5.21 -2.93
CA THR A 54 -10.12 4.63 -3.95
C THR A 54 -10.87 4.43 -5.27
N ASN A 55 -10.21 4.73 -6.40
CA ASN A 55 -10.76 4.56 -7.76
C ASN A 55 -10.17 3.34 -8.52
N PHE A 56 -9.49 2.43 -7.82
CA PHE A 56 -8.85 1.24 -8.38
C PHE A 56 -9.33 -0.04 -7.70
N LYS A 57 -9.07 -1.20 -8.33
CA LYS A 57 -9.45 -2.51 -7.77
C LYS A 57 -8.39 -3.02 -6.79
N TRP A 58 -8.80 -3.40 -5.59
CA TRP A 58 -7.94 -3.97 -4.56
C TRP A 58 -8.75 -4.91 -3.64
N ASP A 59 -8.06 -5.79 -2.91
CA ASP A 59 -8.63 -6.80 -2.02
C ASP A 59 -8.22 -6.60 -0.55
N LYS A 60 -6.95 -6.22 -0.33
CA LYS A 60 -6.36 -6.01 0.99
C LYS A 60 -5.56 -4.72 1.05
N MET A 61 -5.64 -4.04 2.18
CA MET A 61 -4.82 -2.90 2.56
C MET A 61 -3.89 -3.32 3.71
N ILE A 62 -2.65 -2.88 3.67
CA ILE A 62 -1.66 -3.08 4.75
C ILE A 62 -1.17 -1.71 5.19
N ILE A 63 -1.05 -1.52 6.50
CA ILE A 63 -0.47 -0.33 7.07
C ILE A 63 0.85 -0.73 7.72
N VAL A 64 1.94 -0.27 7.15
CA VAL A 64 3.30 -0.51 7.65
C VAL A 64 3.66 0.65 8.56
N THR A 65 3.99 0.35 9.82
CA THR A 65 4.44 1.34 10.80
C THR A 65 5.88 1.77 10.54
N PRO A 66 6.28 2.95 11.06
CA PRO A 66 7.67 3.34 11.09
C PRO A 66 8.62 2.24 11.53
N TYR A 67 9.82 2.25 10.95
CA TYR A 67 10.94 1.37 11.27
C TYR A 67 10.73 -0.11 10.95
N LEU A 68 9.55 -0.51 10.49
CA LEU A 68 9.32 -1.86 10.01
C LEU A 68 9.91 -2.04 8.61
N ASN A 69 10.59 -3.17 8.43
CA ASN A 69 11.07 -3.58 7.12
C ASN A 69 9.89 -3.89 6.21
N PHE A 70 9.77 -3.15 5.12
CA PHE A 70 8.66 -3.29 4.19
C PHE A 70 8.61 -4.68 3.55
N LYS A 71 9.77 -5.26 3.20
CA LYS A 71 9.84 -6.58 2.55
C LYS A 71 9.39 -7.70 3.49
N ASP A 72 9.70 -7.59 4.78
CA ASP A 72 9.23 -8.56 5.77
C ASP A 72 7.70 -8.52 5.90
N GLN A 73 7.11 -7.32 5.92
CA GLN A 73 5.65 -7.15 5.94
C GLN A 73 4.97 -7.77 4.70
N LEU A 74 5.57 -7.62 3.52
CA LEU A 74 5.07 -8.27 2.30
C LEU A 74 5.14 -9.80 2.39
N ARG A 75 6.25 -10.34 2.91
CA ARG A 75 6.44 -11.80 3.07
C ARG A 75 5.42 -12.39 4.02
N GLU A 76 5.21 -11.77 5.18
CA GLU A 76 4.21 -12.18 6.18
C GLU A 76 2.78 -12.21 5.60
N ASN A 77 2.49 -11.31 4.65
CA ASN A 77 1.18 -11.21 4.01
C ASN A 77 1.08 -11.97 2.67
N ASN A 78 2.08 -12.77 2.31
CA ASN A 78 2.15 -13.51 1.03
C ASN A 78 1.98 -12.61 -0.21
N ILE A 79 2.55 -11.40 -0.19
CA ILE A 79 2.49 -10.45 -1.29
C ILE A 79 3.74 -10.55 -2.16
N ASN A 80 3.52 -10.54 -3.47
CA ASN A 80 4.59 -10.42 -4.44
C ASN A 80 5.19 -9.01 -4.41
N GLY A 81 6.37 -8.92 -3.80
CA GLY A 81 7.13 -7.68 -3.63
C GLY A 81 8.05 -7.30 -4.78
N ASN A 82 7.80 -7.77 -6.02
CA ASN A 82 8.60 -7.35 -7.18
C ASN A 82 8.25 -5.92 -7.66
N VAL A 83 8.19 -4.98 -6.71
CA VAL A 83 7.86 -3.57 -6.89
C VAL A 83 8.74 -2.75 -5.95
N LYS A 84 9.34 -1.68 -6.48
CA LYS A 84 10.03 -0.66 -5.69
C LYS A 84 9.05 0.46 -5.36
N LEU A 85 8.92 0.77 -4.08
CA LEU A 85 8.17 1.91 -3.58
C LEU A 85 9.16 2.99 -3.16
N ASN A 86 8.86 4.24 -3.48
CA ASN A 86 9.62 5.37 -2.94
C ASN A 86 9.02 5.76 -1.58
N SER A 87 9.59 5.23 -0.50
CA SER A 87 9.13 5.48 0.87
C SER A 87 10.31 5.55 1.82
N SER A 88 10.22 6.45 2.81
CA SER A 88 11.19 6.57 3.90
C SER A 88 10.80 5.81 5.16
N ILE A 89 9.81 4.91 5.08
CA ILE A 89 9.18 4.28 6.26
C ILE A 89 10.17 3.56 7.19
N GLU A 90 11.25 3.01 6.64
CA GLU A 90 12.26 2.28 7.42
C GLU A 90 13.09 3.18 8.36
N TRP A 91 13.06 4.50 8.16
CA TRP A 91 13.84 5.47 8.95
C TRP A 91 13.05 6.73 9.36
N ASN A 92 11.78 6.86 8.96
CA ASN A 92 10.95 8.03 9.22
C ASN A 92 9.76 7.65 10.14
N ASP A 93 9.77 8.16 11.38
CA ASP A 93 8.69 7.99 12.35
C ASP A 93 7.44 8.80 12.07
N SER A 94 7.50 9.76 11.16
CA SER A 94 6.42 10.71 10.91
C SER A 94 5.44 10.21 9.84
N ILE A 95 5.65 9.01 9.28
CA ILE A 95 4.79 8.44 8.25
C ILE A 95 4.33 7.01 8.57
N TYR A 96 3.16 6.64 8.05
CA TYR A 96 2.81 5.27 7.77
C TYR A 96 2.94 5.01 6.27
N LEU A 97 3.29 3.79 5.88
CA LEU A 97 3.19 3.36 4.50
C LEU A 97 1.92 2.52 4.34
N VAL A 98 0.92 3.06 3.64
CA VAL A 98 -0.35 2.38 3.37
C VAL A 98 -0.30 1.76 1.98
N VAL A 99 -0.44 0.44 1.90
CA VAL A 99 -0.23 -0.35 0.68
C VAL A 99 -1.50 -1.11 0.32
N PHE A 100 -1.94 -0.97 -0.93
CA PHE A 100 -3.11 -1.65 -1.46
C PHE A 100 -2.69 -2.78 -2.38
N THR A 101 -3.35 -3.93 -2.26
CA THR A 101 -3.03 -5.12 -3.04
C THR A 101 -4.25 -5.72 -3.71
N LYS A 102 -4.05 -6.27 -4.91
CA LYS A 102 -5.03 -7.07 -5.66
C LYS A 102 -4.39 -8.38 -6.04
N ASN A 103 -5.03 -9.52 -5.77
CA ASN A 103 -4.48 -10.84 -6.09
C ASN A 103 -3.01 -11.00 -5.64
N ASN A 104 -2.71 -10.60 -4.40
CA ASN A 104 -1.38 -10.63 -3.79
C ASN A 104 -0.30 -9.80 -4.53
N LYS A 105 -0.68 -8.80 -5.32
CA LYS A 105 0.25 -7.84 -5.96
C LYS A 105 -0.08 -6.43 -5.51
N ILE A 106 0.94 -5.60 -5.31
CA ILE A 106 0.77 -4.18 -4.98
C ILE A 106 0.19 -3.44 -6.19
N VAL A 107 -0.87 -2.67 -5.97
CA VAL A 107 -1.55 -1.88 -7.01
C VAL A 107 -1.47 -0.38 -6.77
N SER A 108 -1.38 0.06 -5.52
CA SER A 108 -1.23 1.47 -5.14
C SER A 108 -0.61 1.56 -3.75
N TYR A 109 -0.01 2.70 -3.42
CA TYR A 109 0.48 3.01 -2.07
C TYR A 109 0.50 4.52 -1.81
N VAL A 110 0.48 4.88 -0.53
CA VAL A 110 0.66 6.27 -0.06
C VAL A 110 1.63 6.33 1.12
N ASN A 111 2.47 7.36 1.14
CA ASN A 111 3.21 7.78 2.33
C ASN A 111 2.30 8.72 3.13
N TYR A 112 1.60 8.15 4.11
CA TYR A 112 0.62 8.86 4.92
C TYR A 112 1.31 9.54 6.10
N GLU A 113 1.14 10.85 6.24
CA GLU A 113 1.76 11.62 7.32
C GLU A 113 0.95 11.53 8.62
N ARG A 114 1.60 11.06 9.69
CA ARG A 114 0.96 10.84 11.01
C ARG A 114 0.40 12.10 11.65
N LYS A 115 0.93 13.27 11.26
CA LYS A 115 0.43 14.57 11.71
C LYS A 115 -1.03 14.83 11.29
N ASN A 116 -1.50 14.16 10.23
CA ASN A 116 -2.89 14.27 9.76
C ASN A 116 -3.84 13.38 10.59
N GLY A 117 -3.32 12.52 11.45
CA GLY A 117 -4.05 11.59 12.28
C GLY A 117 -3.25 10.32 12.51
N ASP A 118 -3.30 9.76 13.71
CA ASP A 118 -2.54 8.56 14.04
C ASP A 118 -3.44 7.32 13.97
N PHE A 119 -2.97 6.24 13.36
CA PHE A 119 -3.73 5.00 13.35
C PHE A 119 -3.67 4.34 14.73
N SER A 120 -4.85 4.04 15.29
CA SER A 120 -4.97 3.33 16.55
C SER A 120 -5.25 1.86 16.27
N PHE A 121 -4.27 1.01 16.57
CA PHE A 121 -4.35 -0.44 16.36
C PHE A 121 -4.58 -1.16 17.68
N ASN A 122 -5.76 -1.77 17.84
CA ASN A 122 -6.07 -2.65 18.97
C ASN A 122 -5.74 -4.13 18.67
N ARG A 123 -5.08 -4.41 17.53
CA ARG A 123 -4.71 -5.74 17.04
C ARG A 123 -3.31 -5.72 16.45
N PRO A 124 -2.59 -6.86 16.41
CA PRO A 124 -1.29 -6.93 15.76
C PRO A 124 -1.39 -6.48 14.30
N LEU A 125 -0.53 -5.53 13.93
CA LEU A 125 -0.50 -4.79 12.66
C LEU A 125 -0.24 -5.66 11.41
N ASN A 126 0.18 -6.90 11.61
CA ASN A 126 0.75 -7.74 10.57
C ASN A 126 -0.30 -8.37 9.63
N LEU A 127 -1.60 -8.19 9.89
CA LEU A 127 -2.69 -8.80 9.12
C LEU A 127 -3.32 -7.77 8.18
N GLY A 128 -3.21 -8.00 6.87
CA GLY A 128 -3.88 -7.17 5.86
C GLY A 128 -5.39 -7.04 6.06
N ILE A 129 -5.88 -5.81 6.00
CA ILE A 129 -7.29 -5.43 6.19
C ILE A 129 -8.02 -5.61 4.86
N SER A 130 -9.06 -6.43 4.82
CA SER A 130 -9.87 -6.60 3.60
C SER A 130 -10.58 -5.30 3.21
N GLN A 131 -10.81 -5.08 1.91
CA GLN A 131 -11.49 -3.88 1.40
C GLN A 131 -12.77 -3.52 2.14
N LYS A 132 -13.65 -4.51 2.40
CA LYS A 132 -14.91 -4.30 3.14
C LYS A 132 -14.74 -3.80 4.58
N ASN A 133 -13.59 -4.06 5.20
CA ASN A 133 -13.30 -3.76 6.60
C ASN A 133 -12.31 -2.58 6.75
N ALA A 134 -11.84 -1.98 5.65
CA ALA A 134 -10.89 -0.87 5.69
C ALA A 134 -11.60 0.46 5.98
N LYS A 135 -12.24 0.50 7.15
CA LYS A 135 -13.06 1.61 7.63
C LYS A 135 -12.55 2.04 8.99
N PHE A 136 -12.33 3.34 9.14
CA PHE A 136 -11.80 3.91 10.36
C PHE A 136 -12.77 4.95 10.87
N LYS A 137 -13.14 4.88 12.16
CA LYS A 137 -13.73 6.01 12.86
C LYS A 137 -12.66 7.11 12.94
N ILE A 138 -13.06 8.32 12.57
CA ILE A 138 -12.24 9.51 12.79
C ILE A 138 -12.60 10.03 14.17
N ASP A 139 -11.72 9.79 15.14
CA ASP A 139 -11.86 10.27 16.51
C ASP A 139 -11.08 11.57 16.68
N ARG A 140 -11.74 12.62 17.19
CA ARG A 140 -11.14 13.95 17.35
C ARG A 140 -11.23 14.33 18.82
N GLU A 141 -10.12 14.25 19.53
CA GLU A 141 -10.04 14.57 20.95
C GLU A 141 -8.87 15.52 21.19
N ASN A 142 -9.11 16.68 21.80
CA ASN A 142 -8.07 17.64 22.20
C ASN A 142 -7.06 17.93 21.07
N GLU A 143 -7.55 18.25 19.88
CA GLU A 143 -6.75 18.53 18.66
C GLU A 143 -5.98 17.31 18.09
N VAL A 144 -6.07 16.15 18.73
CA VAL A 144 -5.49 14.90 18.23
C VAL A 144 -6.55 14.15 17.42
N ILE A 145 -6.17 13.77 16.20
CA ILE A 145 -6.98 12.90 15.35
C ILE A 145 -6.48 11.45 15.49
N ARG A 146 -7.38 10.52 15.83
CA ARG A 146 -7.10 9.09 15.83
C ARG A 146 -7.98 8.36 14.82
N LEU A 147 -7.36 7.50 14.02
CA LEU A 147 -8.04 6.62 13.08
C LEU A 147 -8.21 5.25 13.71
N VAL A 148 -9.41 4.99 14.23
CA VAL A 148 -9.71 3.75 14.97
C VAL A 148 -10.42 2.78 14.02
N LEU A 149 -9.82 1.60 13.79
CA LEU A 149 -10.41 0.58 12.94
C LEU A 149 -11.78 0.13 13.47
N LYS A 150 -12.79 0.10 12.60
CA LYS A 150 -14.16 -0.34 12.93
C LYS A 150 -14.37 -1.85 12.82
#